data_AF-A0A7R9V2F9-F1
#
_entry.id   AF-A0A7R9V2F9-F1
#
_cell.length_a   1.000
_cell.length_b   1.000
_cell.length_c   1.000
_cell.angle_alpha   90.00
_cell.angle_beta   90.00
_cell.angle_gamma   90.00
#
_symmetry.space_group_name_H-M   'P 1'
#
loop_
_entity.id
_entity.type
_entity.pdbx_description
1 polymer ?
#
loop_
_entity_poly.entity_id
_entity_poly.type
_entity_poly.pdbx_seq_one_letter_code
_entity_poly.pdbx_strand_id
1 'polypeptide(L)'
;AMPSELGRKKRRKEVEESEQSAVRSGAVKQRRKSAHAQAVQLAVVDREQVGSVKRSTDAIRRHHKAQRPGKARSGSEEPCWPYPTDYLDHFETSKEAIADLEPALYRLATHLGKPKSELVVYDPYYCKGTIRQHWEQIGVKRLIHEKRDFYADVKSGSVPEYDILVTNPPYSGDHKERILQFCMESGKAWALLMPNYVATKLYFTSIASTLLQQESFSAEPFFLVPTIKYDYVHPEGTGHSSSPFFSIWYIHMANDTKRVLAWWDKLLSKKGTSSARLLRSVSELQESQCVPTGKRPNPKQRKKMRKEACAI
;
A
#
# COMPACT_ATOMS: atom_id res chain seq x y z
N ALA A 1 50.69 37.11 -22.15
CA ALA A 1 50.70 35.63 -22.21
C ALA A 1 49.40 35.16 -22.84
N MET A 2 49.48 34.60 -24.07
CA MET A 2 48.31 34.08 -24.78
C MET A 2 47.83 32.79 -24.07
N PRO A 3 46.53 32.62 -23.78
CA PRO A 3 46.02 31.38 -23.20
C PRO A 3 46.30 30.22 -24.16
N SER A 4 46.91 29.14 -23.65
CA SER A 4 47.20 27.96 -24.45
C SER A 4 45.90 27.36 -25.02
N GLU A 5 45.97 26.83 -26.25
CA GLU A 5 44.81 26.24 -26.94
C GLU A 5 44.12 25.13 -26.13
N LEU A 6 44.87 24.43 -25.27
CA LEU A 6 44.32 23.43 -24.35
C LEU A 6 43.33 24.03 -23.35
N GLY A 7 43.57 25.25 -22.86
CA GLY A 7 42.67 25.92 -21.91
C GLY A 7 41.33 26.32 -22.55
N ARG A 8 41.33 26.65 -23.85
CA ARG A 8 40.10 26.99 -24.59
C ARG A 8 39.23 25.77 -24.88
N LYS A 9 39.83 24.62 -25.22
CA LYS A 9 39.08 23.37 -25.47
C LYS A 9 38.42 22.82 -24.20
N LYS A 10 39.10 22.88 -23.05
CA LYS A 10 38.54 22.41 -21.78
C LYS A 10 37.34 23.23 -21.32
N ARG A 11 37.43 24.57 -21.43
CA ARG A 11 36.30 25.46 -21.09
C ARG A 11 35.08 25.29 -22.00
N ARG A 12 35.28 25.03 -23.31
CA ARG A 12 34.15 24.75 -24.20
C ARG A 12 33.40 23.48 -23.82
N LYS A 13 34.12 22.42 -23.45
CA LYS A 13 33.51 21.15 -23.06
C LYS A 13 32.72 21.25 -21.74
N GLU A 14 33.24 21.99 -20.76
CA GLU A 14 32.55 22.22 -19.47
C GLU A 14 31.25 23.05 -19.64
N VAL A 15 31.23 24.01 -20.57
CA VAL A 15 30.02 24.79 -20.87
C VAL A 15 28.96 23.92 -21.55
N GLU A 16 29.34 23.10 -22.56
CA GLU A 16 28.42 22.20 -23.26
C GLU A 16 27.81 21.12 -22.34
N GLU A 17 28.60 20.55 -21.41
CA GLU A 17 28.08 19.58 -20.44
C GLU A 17 27.12 20.23 -19.42
N SER A 18 27.36 21.49 -19.04
CA SER A 18 26.48 22.22 -18.12
C SER A 18 25.13 22.58 -18.76
N GLU A 19 25.14 22.97 -20.05
CA GLU A 19 23.92 23.32 -20.79
C GLU A 19 23.06 22.07 -21.06
N GLN A 20 23.69 20.94 -21.42
CA GLN A 20 22.97 19.67 -21.62
C GLN A 20 22.35 19.13 -20.32
N SER A 21 23.03 19.34 -19.17
CA SER A 21 22.49 18.97 -17.86
C SER A 21 21.29 19.83 -17.46
N ALA A 22 21.35 21.15 -17.70
CA ALA A 22 20.27 22.07 -17.42
C ALA A 22 19.01 21.76 -18.26
N VAL A 23 19.17 21.48 -19.56
CA VAL A 23 18.08 21.14 -20.48
C VAL A 23 17.40 19.82 -20.08
N ARG A 24 18.17 18.79 -19.68
CA ARG A 24 17.62 17.52 -19.19
C ARG A 24 16.83 17.70 -17.88
N SER A 25 17.33 18.52 -16.96
CA SER A 25 16.64 18.78 -15.69
C SER A 25 15.30 19.54 -15.88
N GLY A 26 15.25 20.47 -16.83
CA GLY A 26 14.03 21.21 -17.19
C GLY A 26 12.97 20.31 -17.83
N ALA A 27 13.36 19.45 -18.77
CA ALA A 27 12.47 18.51 -19.44
C ALA A 27 11.84 17.48 -18.48
N VAL A 28 12.60 17.00 -17.49
CA VAL A 28 12.09 16.06 -16.46
C VAL A 28 11.07 16.75 -15.53
N LYS A 29 11.32 17.99 -15.11
CA LYS A 29 10.38 18.76 -14.28
C LYS A 29 9.06 19.05 -15.03
N GLN A 30 9.13 19.35 -16.32
CA GLN A 30 7.96 19.69 -17.13
C GLN A 30 7.11 18.43 -17.43
N ARG A 31 7.73 17.28 -17.70
CA ARG A 31 7.03 15.99 -17.85
C ARG A 31 6.35 15.53 -16.55
N ARG A 32 6.99 15.73 -15.39
CA ARG A 32 6.41 15.41 -14.07
C ARG A 32 5.16 16.22 -13.75
N LYS A 33 5.17 17.53 -14.03
CA LYS A 33 3.99 18.39 -13.84
C LYS A 33 2.83 18.01 -14.76
N SER A 34 3.11 17.67 -16.01
CA SER A 34 2.11 17.23 -16.99
C SER A 34 1.46 15.90 -16.60
N ALA A 35 2.25 14.91 -16.18
CA ALA A 35 1.73 13.60 -15.77
C ALA A 35 0.86 13.69 -14.51
N HIS A 36 1.25 14.52 -13.53
CA HIS A 36 0.45 14.75 -12.33
C HIS A 36 -0.88 15.44 -12.64
N ALA A 37 -0.89 16.45 -13.52
CA ALA A 37 -2.13 17.11 -13.93
C ALA A 37 -3.08 16.14 -14.67
N GLN A 38 -2.56 15.26 -15.52
CA GLN A 38 -3.36 14.28 -16.26
C GLN A 38 -3.93 13.19 -15.35
N ALA A 39 -3.17 12.73 -14.34
CA ALA A 39 -3.64 11.76 -13.36
C ALA A 39 -4.75 12.34 -12.46
N VAL A 40 -4.61 13.59 -12.02
CA VAL A 40 -5.62 14.29 -11.21
C VAL A 40 -6.92 14.48 -12.01
N GLN A 41 -6.85 14.75 -13.31
CA GLN A 41 -8.03 14.97 -14.15
C GLN A 41 -8.80 13.66 -14.43
N LEU A 42 -8.10 12.52 -14.53
CA LEU A 42 -8.73 11.20 -14.68
C LEU A 42 -9.36 10.69 -13.37
N ALA A 43 -8.79 11.02 -12.21
CA ALA A 43 -9.33 10.67 -10.90
C ALA A 43 -10.66 11.37 -10.56
N VAL A 44 -10.91 12.55 -11.15
CA VAL A 44 -12.18 13.30 -10.95
C VAL A 44 -13.37 12.60 -11.60
N VAL A 45 -13.18 11.83 -12.68
CA VAL A 45 -14.25 11.16 -13.43
C VAL A 45 -14.78 9.91 -12.71
N ASP A 46 -13.96 9.22 -11.91
CA ASP A 46 -14.36 8.00 -11.19
C ASP A 46 -15.15 8.29 -9.90
N ARG A 47 -15.18 9.56 -9.46
CA ARG A 47 -15.85 10.02 -8.23
C ARG A 47 -17.37 9.86 -8.25
N GLU A 48 -17.98 9.76 -9.44
CA GLU A 48 -19.43 9.57 -9.60
C GLU A 48 -19.92 8.15 -9.25
N GLN A 49 -19.06 7.13 -9.31
CA GLN A 49 -19.44 5.74 -8.96
C GLN A 49 -19.40 5.44 -7.45
N VAL A 50 -18.78 6.30 -6.64
CA VAL A 50 -18.63 6.14 -5.18
C VAL A 50 -19.93 6.42 -4.41
N GLY A 51 -20.91 7.08 -5.03
CA GLY A 51 -22.18 7.47 -4.40
C GLY A 51 -23.05 6.31 -3.89
N SER A 52 -22.86 5.10 -4.41
CA SER A 52 -23.63 3.90 -4.03
C SER A 52 -23.12 3.24 -2.73
N VAL A 53 -21.84 3.42 -2.38
CA VAL A 53 -21.23 2.87 -1.14
C VAL A 53 -21.65 3.67 0.10
N LYS A 54 -21.77 5.01 -0.03
CA LYS A 54 -22.20 5.91 1.06
C LYS A 54 -23.55 5.52 1.67
N ARG A 55 -24.52 5.08 0.86
CA ARG A 55 -25.85 4.70 1.37
C ARG A 55 -25.84 3.42 2.23
N SER A 56 -24.85 2.55 2.06
CA SER A 56 -24.72 1.31 2.84
C SER A 56 -23.99 1.52 4.16
N THR A 57 -23.02 2.45 4.22
CA THR A 57 -22.30 2.81 5.45
C THR A 57 -23.16 3.67 6.37
N ASP A 58 -24.02 4.53 5.81
CA ASP A 58 -24.99 5.33 6.59
C ASP A 58 -26.02 4.46 7.34
N ALA A 59 -26.43 3.32 6.79
CA ALA A 59 -27.35 2.40 7.45
C ALA A 59 -26.71 1.68 8.64
N ILE A 60 -25.43 1.30 8.53
CA ILE A 60 -24.64 0.69 9.62
C ILE A 60 -24.37 1.73 10.72
N ARG A 61 -24.00 2.96 10.33
CA ARG A 61 -23.77 4.08 11.27
C ARG A 61 -25.03 4.46 12.04
N ARG A 62 -26.21 4.42 11.41
CA ARG A 62 -27.51 4.64 12.07
C ARG A 62 -27.88 3.51 13.02
N HIS A 63 -27.59 2.26 12.68
CA HIS A 63 -27.84 1.12 13.58
C HIS A 63 -26.95 1.16 14.83
N HIS A 64 -25.67 1.55 14.72
CA HIS A 64 -24.79 1.72 15.88
C HIS A 64 -25.19 2.90 16.78
N LYS A 65 -25.72 3.99 16.21
CA LYS A 65 -26.23 5.11 17.02
C LYS A 65 -27.50 4.76 17.79
N ALA A 66 -28.30 3.82 17.28
CA ALA A 66 -29.56 3.38 17.90
C ALA A 66 -29.40 2.31 18.99
N GLN A 67 -28.23 1.66 19.11
CA GLN A 67 -27.98 0.58 20.08
C GLN A 67 -27.19 1.01 21.33
N ARG A 68 -27.13 2.31 21.66
CA ARG A 68 -26.61 2.78 22.96
C ARG A 68 -27.75 2.80 23.99
N PRO A 69 -27.89 1.80 24.88
CA PRO A 69 -28.71 1.98 26.07
C PRO A 69 -28.04 3.06 26.93
N GLY A 70 -28.84 4.03 27.39
CA GLY A 70 -28.39 5.14 28.23
C GLY A 70 -27.77 4.63 29.53
N LYS A 71 -26.45 4.46 29.53
CA LYS A 71 -25.65 4.31 30.74
C LYS A 71 -24.76 5.54 30.80
N ALA A 72 -25.05 6.43 31.75
CA ALA A 72 -24.20 7.57 32.07
C ALA A 72 -22.78 7.05 32.34
N ARG A 73 -21.89 7.25 31.36
CA ARG A 73 -20.46 6.94 31.53
C ARG A 73 -19.79 8.16 32.12
N SER A 74 -19.21 7.95 33.30
CA SER A 74 -18.15 8.78 33.87
C SER A 74 -17.10 9.10 32.81
N GLY A 75 -16.62 10.34 32.83
CA GLY A 75 -15.74 10.92 31.82
C GLY A 75 -14.36 10.27 31.72
N SER A 76 -14.26 9.13 31.06
CA SER A 76 -13.02 8.73 30.39
C SER A 76 -12.99 9.45 29.05
N GLU A 77 -12.16 10.50 28.94
CA GLU A 77 -11.89 11.18 27.67
C GLU A 77 -11.58 10.13 26.60
N GLU A 78 -12.43 10.02 25.58
CA GLU A 78 -12.09 9.22 24.40
C GLU A 78 -10.78 9.80 23.85
N PRO A 79 -9.74 8.97 23.61
CA PRO A 79 -8.43 9.50 23.23
C PRO A 79 -8.57 10.30 21.93
N CYS A 80 -8.47 11.63 22.01
CA CYS A 80 -8.59 12.51 20.86
C CYS A 80 -7.64 12.02 19.75
N TRP A 81 -8.20 11.66 18.61
CA TRP A 81 -7.42 11.33 17.42
C TRP A 81 -6.93 12.63 16.80
N PRO A 82 -5.65 12.75 16.43
CA PRO A 82 -5.14 13.99 15.81
C PRO A 82 -5.65 14.18 14.37
N TYR A 83 -6.49 13.27 13.88
CA TYR A 83 -7.03 13.23 12.53
C TYR A 83 -8.43 12.59 12.54
N PRO A 84 -9.25 12.82 11.48
CA PRO A 84 -10.54 12.15 11.33
C PRO A 84 -10.38 10.63 11.23
N THR A 85 -11.21 9.89 11.94
CA THR A 85 -11.22 8.42 11.91
C THR A 85 -12.59 7.88 11.48
N ASP A 86 -12.57 6.79 10.71
CA ASP A 86 -13.74 5.94 10.48
C ASP A 86 -13.59 4.66 11.30
N TYR A 87 -14.64 4.29 12.01
CA TYR A 87 -14.68 3.08 12.81
C TYR A 87 -14.39 1.83 11.97
N LEU A 88 -14.84 1.80 10.72
CA LEU A 88 -14.62 0.65 9.83
C LEU A 88 -13.19 0.53 9.29
N ASP A 89 -12.31 1.48 9.62
CA ASP A 89 -10.88 1.43 9.26
C ASP A 89 -9.99 0.96 10.42
N HIS A 90 -10.54 0.77 11.63
CA HIS A 90 -9.76 0.44 12.82
C HIS A 90 -9.57 -1.07 12.99
N PHE A 91 -8.91 -1.69 12.01
CA PHE A 91 -8.69 -3.14 11.97
C PHE A 91 -7.21 -3.48 11.99
N GLU A 92 -6.81 -4.32 12.93
CA GLU A 92 -5.44 -4.78 13.08
C GLU A 92 -5.09 -5.86 12.04
N THR A 93 -3.85 -5.78 11.52
CA THR A 93 -3.30 -6.80 10.63
C THR A 93 -2.97 -8.07 11.41
N SER A 94 -3.42 -9.22 10.90
CA SER A 94 -3.20 -10.50 11.57
C SER A 94 -1.73 -10.89 11.61
N LYS A 95 -1.38 -11.75 12.57
CA LYS A 95 -0.05 -12.33 12.70
C LYS A 95 0.38 -13.08 11.44
N GLU A 96 -0.54 -13.82 10.83
CA GLU A 96 -0.29 -14.63 9.62
C GLU A 96 0.08 -13.72 8.45
N ALA A 97 -0.63 -12.60 8.27
CA ALA A 97 -0.32 -11.63 7.22
C ALA A 97 1.09 -11.02 7.41
N ILE A 98 1.49 -10.72 8.64
CA ILE A 98 2.85 -10.23 8.94
C ILE A 98 3.91 -11.32 8.72
N ALA A 99 3.64 -12.55 9.16
CA ALA A 99 4.56 -13.69 9.00
C ALA A 99 4.82 -14.02 7.53
N ASP A 100 3.80 -13.91 6.66
CA ASP A 100 3.95 -14.13 5.23
C ASP A 100 4.91 -13.13 4.57
N LEU A 101 5.12 -11.92 5.13
CA LEU A 101 6.12 -10.97 4.63
C LEU A 101 7.56 -11.25 5.08
N GLU A 102 7.77 -12.11 6.07
CA GLU A 102 9.09 -12.36 6.67
C GLU A 102 10.20 -12.66 5.64
N PRO A 103 9.98 -13.52 4.61
CA PRO A 103 11.03 -13.81 3.64
C PRO A 103 11.47 -12.56 2.86
N ALA A 104 10.51 -11.71 2.49
CA ALA A 104 10.76 -10.46 1.77
C ALA A 104 11.62 -9.51 2.62
N LEU A 105 11.26 -9.35 3.90
CA LEU A 105 11.95 -8.49 4.85
C LEU A 105 13.36 -8.98 5.16
N TYR A 106 13.53 -10.29 5.37
CA TYR A 106 14.85 -10.90 5.54
C TYR A 106 15.76 -10.62 4.35
N ARG A 107 15.23 -10.78 3.13
CA ARG A 107 16.02 -10.58 1.92
C ARG A 107 16.35 -9.11 1.68
N LEU A 108 15.41 -8.20 1.96
CA LEU A 108 15.65 -6.76 1.91
C LEU A 108 16.74 -6.36 2.91
N ALA A 109 16.65 -6.78 4.17
CA ALA A 109 17.64 -6.49 5.19
C ALA A 109 19.05 -6.97 4.78
N THR A 110 19.13 -8.17 4.19
CA THR A 110 20.39 -8.72 3.66
C THR A 110 21.00 -7.81 2.57
N HIS A 111 20.19 -7.30 1.65
CA HIS A 111 20.68 -6.37 0.60
C HIS A 111 21.09 -5.01 1.15
N LEU A 112 20.45 -4.55 2.23
CA LEU A 112 20.82 -3.32 2.94
C LEU A 112 22.05 -3.51 3.84
N GLY A 113 22.60 -4.73 3.95
CA GLY A 113 23.71 -5.03 4.85
C GLY A 113 23.35 -4.91 6.33
N LYS A 114 22.06 -5.07 6.68
CA LYS A 114 21.54 -4.92 8.03
C LYS A 114 21.00 -6.26 8.56
N PRO A 115 21.15 -6.57 9.86
CA PRO A 115 20.36 -7.62 10.46
C PRO A 115 18.87 -7.23 10.47
N LYS A 116 17.96 -8.21 10.37
CA LYS A 116 16.50 -7.96 10.36
C LYS A 116 16.01 -7.16 11.57
N SER A 117 16.66 -7.31 12.73
CA SER A 117 16.36 -6.54 13.94
C SER A 117 16.66 -5.04 13.84
N GLU A 118 17.50 -4.63 12.89
CA GLU A 118 17.83 -3.23 12.61
C GLU A 118 17.05 -2.66 11.43
N LEU A 119 16.29 -3.48 10.71
CA LEU A 119 15.42 -3.02 9.63
C LEU A 119 14.32 -2.11 10.21
N VAL A 120 14.27 -0.87 9.74
CA VAL A 120 13.29 0.12 10.20
C VAL A 120 12.01 -0.01 9.37
N VAL A 121 10.98 -0.58 9.98
CA VAL A 121 9.65 -0.74 9.38
C VAL A 121 8.77 0.43 9.80
N TYR A 122 8.14 1.09 8.82
CA TYR A 122 7.18 2.17 9.06
C TYR A 122 5.76 1.73 8.72
N ASP A 123 4.88 1.78 9.72
CA ASP A 123 3.44 1.59 9.56
C ASP A 123 2.72 2.92 9.88
N PRO A 124 2.38 3.72 8.84
CA PRO A 124 1.84 5.07 9.01
C PRO A 124 0.43 5.13 9.59
N TYR A 125 -0.35 4.04 9.52
CA TYR A 125 -1.75 4.05 9.93
C TYR A 125 -1.91 3.40 11.29
N TYR A 126 -1.95 4.24 12.32
CA TYR A 126 -2.03 3.76 13.70
C TYR A 126 -3.33 3.00 13.97
N CYS A 127 -3.19 1.77 14.45
CA CYS A 127 -4.26 0.97 15.01
C CYS A 127 -3.93 0.66 16.47
N LYS A 128 -4.91 0.75 17.37
CA LYS A 128 -4.70 0.46 18.79
C LYS A 128 -4.68 -1.06 18.95
N GLY A 129 -3.55 -1.73 18.81
CA GLY A 129 -3.54 -3.20 18.77
C GLY A 129 -2.26 -3.84 19.28
N THR A 130 -2.14 -5.13 18.99
CA THR A 130 -0.97 -5.98 19.29
C THR A 130 0.08 -5.99 18.19
N ILE A 131 -0.01 -5.09 17.20
CA ILE A 131 0.76 -5.19 15.95
C ILE A 131 2.28 -5.19 16.22
N ARG A 132 2.72 -4.45 17.24
CA ARG A 132 4.11 -4.46 17.72
C ARG A 132 4.58 -5.87 18.11
N GLN A 133 3.75 -6.64 18.80
CA GLN A 133 4.05 -8.01 19.20
C GLN A 133 4.17 -8.93 17.97
N HIS A 134 3.31 -8.75 16.96
CA HIS A 134 3.41 -9.52 15.70
C HIS A 134 4.76 -9.26 14.99
N TRP A 135 5.19 -8.01 14.93
CA TRP A 135 6.48 -7.63 14.35
C TRP A 135 7.67 -8.18 15.15
N GLU A 136 7.62 -8.10 16.48
CA GLU A 136 8.66 -8.64 17.35
C GLU A 136 8.80 -10.16 17.21
N GLN A 137 7.68 -10.89 17.07
CA GLN A 137 7.68 -12.34 16.89
C GLN A 137 8.39 -12.79 15.60
N ILE A 138 8.39 -11.95 14.55
CA ILE A 138 9.16 -12.21 13.33
C ILE A 138 10.55 -11.55 13.34
N GLY A 139 11.02 -11.07 14.50
CA GLY A 139 12.37 -10.55 14.69
C GLY A 139 12.62 -9.12 14.21
N VAL A 140 11.57 -8.35 13.91
CA VAL A 140 11.67 -6.92 13.61
C VAL A 140 11.53 -6.14 14.92
N LYS A 141 12.58 -5.40 15.32
CA LYS A 141 12.58 -4.64 16.59
C LYS A 141 12.36 -3.14 16.40
N ARG A 142 12.56 -2.62 15.20
CA ARG A 142 12.44 -1.19 14.89
C ARG A 142 11.17 -0.90 14.10
N LEU A 143 10.03 -0.89 14.81
CA LEU A 143 8.73 -0.51 14.25
C LEU A 143 8.35 0.92 14.63
N ILE A 144 8.18 1.76 13.61
CA ILE A 144 7.59 3.10 13.73
C ILE A 144 6.08 2.96 13.48
N HIS A 145 5.29 3.03 14.56
CA HIS A 145 3.83 2.94 14.56
C HIS A 145 3.25 3.85 15.64
N GLU A 146 3.10 5.12 15.30
CA GLU A 146 2.74 6.20 16.23
C GLU A 146 1.40 6.80 15.83
N LYS A 147 0.64 7.30 16.81
CA LYS A 147 -0.67 7.95 16.60
C LYS A 147 -0.50 9.34 15.97
N ARG A 148 -0.03 9.39 14.73
CA ARG A 148 0.28 10.59 13.94
C ARG A 148 -0.59 10.66 12.69
N ASP A 149 -0.89 11.88 12.24
CA ASP A 149 -1.54 12.06 10.94
C ASP A 149 -0.50 11.89 9.83
N PHE A 150 -0.51 10.71 9.21
CA PHE A 150 0.38 10.39 8.09
C PHE A 150 0.34 11.43 6.97
N TYR A 151 -0.84 11.95 6.63
CA TYR A 151 -0.95 12.91 5.53
C TYR A 151 -0.49 14.31 5.91
N ALA A 152 -0.68 14.69 7.18
CA ALA A 152 -0.04 15.88 7.70
C ALA A 152 1.49 15.72 7.61
N ASP A 153 2.02 14.57 8.03
CA ASP A 153 3.46 14.27 7.98
C ASP A 153 4.02 14.33 6.55
N VAL A 154 3.32 13.79 5.57
CA VAL A 154 3.69 13.90 4.15
C VAL A 154 3.71 15.35 3.70
N LYS A 155 2.69 16.15 4.08
CA LYS A 155 2.57 17.55 3.68
C LYS A 155 3.65 18.44 4.30
N SER A 156 4.03 18.19 5.56
CA SER A 156 5.08 18.94 6.25
C SER A 156 6.49 18.41 6.01
N GLY A 157 6.65 17.28 5.32
CA GLY A 157 7.94 16.63 5.14
C GLY A 157 8.50 16.06 6.45
N SER A 158 7.63 15.71 7.40
CA SER A 158 7.99 15.14 8.72
C SER A 158 7.78 13.62 8.79
N VAL A 159 7.64 12.96 7.64
CA VAL A 159 7.68 11.50 7.55
C VAL A 159 9.02 11.02 8.12
N PRO A 160 9.01 10.06 9.05
CA PRO A 160 10.25 9.58 9.68
C PRO A 160 11.14 8.84 8.68
N GLU A 161 12.42 8.71 8.97
CA GLU A 161 13.31 7.87 8.18
C GLU A 161 13.02 6.38 8.41
N TYR A 162 12.86 5.63 7.32
CA TYR A 162 12.56 4.20 7.32
C TYR A 162 13.25 3.50 6.14
N ASP A 163 13.41 2.17 6.29
CA ASP A 163 13.92 1.28 5.24
C ASP A 163 12.78 0.74 4.37
N ILE A 164 11.66 0.35 5.00
CA ILE A 164 10.46 -0.16 4.31
C ILE A 164 9.19 0.37 4.96
N LEU A 165 8.20 0.75 4.14
CA LEU A 165 6.84 1.05 4.59
C LEU A 165 5.99 -0.21 4.50
N VAL A 166 5.39 -0.67 5.61
CA VAL A 166 4.48 -1.82 5.61
C VAL A 166 3.21 -1.46 6.35
N THR A 167 2.05 -1.62 5.71
CA THR A 167 0.77 -1.26 6.34
C THR A 167 -0.44 -1.99 5.76
N ASN A 168 -1.49 -2.06 6.58
CA ASN A 168 -2.87 -2.32 6.19
C ASN A 168 -3.62 -0.97 6.21
N PRO A 169 -3.65 -0.24 5.08
CA PRO A 169 -4.19 1.11 5.08
C PRO A 169 -5.70 1.10 5.33
N PRO A 170 -6.28 2.22 5.81
CA PRO A 170 -7.71 2.45 5.79
C PRO A 170 -8.31 2.16 4.41
N TYR A 171 -9.47 1.51 4.37
CA TYR A 171 -10.14 1.16 3.13
C TYR A 171 -11.29 2.08 2.78
N SER A 172 -11.69 2.97 3.70
CA SER A 172 -12.57 4.09 3.39
C SER A 172 -11.89 5.13 2.47
N GLY A 173 -12.68 6.10 2.00
CA GLY A 173 -12.20 7.26 1.27
C GLY A 173 -11.25 6.96 0.09
N ASP A 174 -10.25 7.83 -0.05
CA ASP A 174 -9.18 7.78 -1.06
C ASP A 174 -7.85 7.25 -0.48
N HIS A 175 -7.87 6.67 0.72
CA HIS A 175 -6.66 6.29 1.46
C HIS A 175 -5.73 5.35 0.69
N LYS A 176 -6.31 4.36 -0.01
CA LYS A 176 -5.60 3.38 -0.85
C LYS A 176 -4.83 4.05 -2.00
N GLU A 177 -5.46 5.03 -2.67
CA GLU A 177 -4.85 5.76 -3.77
C GLU A 177 -3.72 6.66 -3.26
N ARG A 178 -3.98 7.38 -2.16
CA ARG A 178 -3.00 8.32 -1.58
C ARG A 178 -1.76 7.61 -1.04
N ILE A 179 -1.92 6.46 -0.36
CA ILE A 179 -0.75 5.70 0.13
C ILE A 179 0.04 5.09 -1.04
N LEU A 180 -0.64 4.59 -2.07
CA LEU A 180 0.03 4.12 -3.28
C LEU A 180 0.84 5.24 -3.92
N GLN A 181 0.25 6.42 -4.11
CA GLN A 181 0.95 7.57 -4.67
C GLN A 181 2.17 7.98 -3.83
N PHE A 182 2.05 7.98 -2.51
CA PHE A 182 3.20 8.27 -1.63
C PHE A 182 4.32 7.22 -1.78
N CYS A 183 3.98 5.93 -1.68
CA CYS A 183 4.94 4.83 -1.79
C CYS A 183 5.76 4.92 -3.08
N MET A 184 5.08 5.28 -4.16
CA MET A 184 5.64 5.50 -5.47
C MET A 184 6.59 6.68 -5.53
N GLU A 185 6.17 7.84 -5.05
CA GLU A 185 6.99 9.05 -5.07
C GLU A 185 8.22 8.92 -4.15
N SER A 186 8.13 8.11 -3.09
CA SER A 186 9.22 7.89 -2.15
C SER A 186 10.44 7.18 -2.77
N GLY A 187 10.24 6.33 -3.78
CA GLY A 187 11.28 5.43 -4.29
C GLY A 187 11.77 4.36 -3.30
N LYS A 188 11.20 4.28 -2.10
CA LYS A 188 11.58 3.33 -1.05
C LYS A 188 10.84 1.99 -1.19
N ALA A 189 11.29 0.97 -0.47
CA ALA A 189 10.59 -0.30 -0.41
C ALA A 189 9.23 -0.14 0.31
N TRP A 190 8.23 -0.90 -0.12
CA TRP A 190 6.91 -0.91 0.49
C TRP A 190 6.17 -2.25 0.32
N ALA A 191 5.28 -2.54 1.27
CA ALA A 191 4.30 -3.62 1.19
C ALA A 191 2.95 -3.15 1.74
N LEU A 192 1.90 -3.21 0.91
CA LEU A 192 0.56 -2.75 1.25
C LEU A 192 -0.42 -3.92 1.25
N LEU A 193 -1.09 -4.16 2.38
CA LEU A 193 -2.14 -5.17 2.47
C LEU A 193 -3.45 -4.55 2.03
N MET A 194 -3.94 -4.91 0.84
CA MET A 194 -5.15 -4.32 0.27
C MET A 194 -6.07 -5.39 -0.30
N PRO A 195 -7.36 -5.07 -0.49
CA PRO A 195 -8.27 -5.98 -1.17
C PRO A 195 -7.75 -6.33 -2.57
N ASN A 196 -7.93 -7.58 -2.99
CA ASN A 196 -7.48 -8.08 -4.29
C ASN A 196 -8.07 -7.30 -5.48
N TYR A 197 -9.28 -6.75 -5.34
CA TYR A 197 -9.89 -5.93 -6.39
C TYR A 197 -9.14 -4.62 -6.68
N VAL A 198 -8.22 -4.17 -5.80
CA VAL A 198 -7.44 -2.95 -6.03
C VAL A 198 -6.55 -3.09 -7.27
N ALA A 199 -6.03 -4.28 -7.53
CA ALA A 199 -5.19 -4.59 -8.70
C ALA A 199 -5.89 -4.31 -10.05
N THR A 200 -7.23 -4.32 -10.06
CA THR A 200 -8.02 -4.07 -11.29
C THR A 200 -8.52 -2.63 -11.39
N LYS A 201 -8.15 -1.74 -10.46
CA LYS A 201 -8.56 -0.34 -10.48
C LYS A 201 -7.65 0.50 -11.37
N LEU A 202 -8.25 1.47 -12.05
CA LEU A 202 -7.55 2.37 -12.96
C LEU A 202 -6.42 3.14 -12.29
N TYR A 203 -6.63 3.63 -11.06
CA TYR A 203 -5.57 4.31 -10.32
C TYR A 203 -4.36 3.39 -10.09
N PHE A 204 -4.59 2.11 -9.77
CA PHE A 204 -3.49 1.17 -9.56
C PHE A 204 -2.76 0.85 -10.88
N THR A 205 -3.48 0.53 -11.95
CA THR A 205 -2.87 0.18 -13.24
C THR A 205 -2.12 1.36 -13.86
N SER A 206 -2.63 2.58 -13.70
CA SER A 206 -1.97 3.81 -14.16
C SER A 206 -0.67 4.07 -13.38
N ILE A 207 -0.72 3.88 -12.06
CA ILE A 207 0.43 4.00 -11.17
C ILE A 207 1.49 2.94 -11.51
N ALA A 208 1.12 1.67 -11.64
CA ALA A 208 2.03 0.59 -12.00
C ALA A 208 2.70 0.83 -13.36
N SER A 209 1.94 1.31 -14.35
CA SER A 209 2.46 1.68 -15.67
C SER A 209 3.47 2.83 -15.60
N THR A 210 3.25 3.78 -14.68
CA THR A 210 4.16 4.91 -14.47
C THR A 210 5.48 4.47 -13.85
N LEU A 211 5.52 3.45 -12.98
CA LEU A 211 6.77 2.89 -12.44
C LEU A 211 7.71 2.45 -13.54
N LEU A 212 7.18 1.69 -14.50
CA LEU A 212 7.97 1.12 -15.60
C LEU A 212 8.62 2.17 -16.48
N GLN A 213 8.01 3.36 -16.57
CA GLN A 213 8.52 4.46 -17.38
C GLN A 213 9.60 5.28 -16.66
N GLN A 214 9.75 5.10 -15.34
CA GLN A 214 10.77 5.80 -14.57
C GLN A 214 12.06 4.99 -14.55
N GLU A 215 13.14 5.58 -15.09
CA GLU A 215 14.50 5.01 -15.10
C GLU A 215 14.99 4.56 -13.71
N SER A 216 14.51 5.23 -12.65
CA SER A 216 14.87 4.92 -11.26
C SER A 216 14.22 3.65 -10.70
N PHE A 217 13.25 3.07 -11.41
CA PHE A 217 12.55 1.86 -10.97
C PHE A 217 12.92 0.68 -11.88
N SER A 218 13.46 -0.36 -11.25
CA SER A 218 13.95 -1.52 -11.99
C SER A 218 12.88 -2.59 -12.25
N ALA A 219 11.69 -2.50 -11.64
CA ALA A 219 10.66 -3.52 -11.71
C ALA A 219 9.24 -3.03 -11.33
N GLU A 220 8.23 -3.76 -11.79
CA GLU A 220 6.86 -3.63 -11.30
C GLU A 220 6.71 -4.19 -9.87
N PRO A 221 5.67 -3.75 -9.11
CA PRO A 221 5.27 -4.44 -7.90
C PRO A 221 4.81 -5.87 -8.21
N PHE A 222 5.04 -6.77 -7.28
CA PHE A 222 4.53 -8.14 -7.32
C PHE A 222 3.53 -8.36 -6.18
N PHE A 223 2.87 -9.52 -6.18
CA PHE A 223 1.79 -9.82 -5.27
C PHE A 223 2.08 -11.08 -4.46
N LEU A 224 1.73 -11.04 -3.18
CA LEU A 224 1.67 -12.22 -2.33
C LEU A 224 0.19 -12.53 -2.03
N VAL A 225 -0.27 -13.67 -2.53
CA VAL A 225 -1.64 -14.13 -2.39
C VAL A 225 -1.66 -15.27 -1.38
N PRO A 226 -2.28 -15.10 -0.21
CA PRO A 226 -2.35 -16.20 0.76
C PRO A 226 -3.27 -17.30 0.23
N THR A 227 -3.07 -18.54 0.69
CA THR A 227 -3.97 -19.67 0.40
C THR A 227 -5.22 -19.61 1.28
N ILE A 228 -5.07 -19.07 2.48
CA ILE A 228 -6.16 -18.82 3.43
C ILE A 228 -6.35 -17.32 3.56
N LYS A 229 -7.61 -16.89 3.51
CA LYS A 229 -7.98 -15.49 3.66
C LYS A 229 -7.52 -14.94 5.01
N TYR A 230 -6.88 -13.77 5.01
CA TYR A 230 -6.57 -13.06 6.24
C TYR A 230 -7.84 -12.54 6.91
N ASP A 231 -7.91 -12.74 8.23
CA ASP A 231 -8.90 -12.12 9.09
C ASP A 231 -8.33 -10.88 9.75
N TYR A 232 -9.23 -10.01 10.22
CA TYR A 232 -8.85 -8.77 10.87
C TYR A 232 -9.60 -8.65 12.18
N VAL A 233 -8.89 -8.21 13.21
CA VAL A 233 -9.46 -8.02 14.53
C VAL A 233 -9.64 -6.53 14.77
N HIS A 234 -10.84 -6.11 15.16
CA HIS A 234 -11.03 -4.76 15.68
C HIS A 234 -10.52 -4.72 17.13
N PRO A 235 -9.74 -3.71 17.53
CA PRO A 235 -9.21 -3.56 18.90
C PRO A 235 -10.23 -3.65 20.03
N GLU A 236 -11.47 -3.27 19.76
CA GLU A 236 -12.55 -3.28 20.75
C GLU A 236 -13.28 -4.65 20.82
N GLY A 237 -12.78 -5.67 20.11
CA GLY A 237 -13.43 -6.98 20.02
C GLY A 237 -14.74 -6.96 19.23
N THR A 238 -14.96 -5.92 18.45
CA THR A 238 -16.16 -5.68 17.65
C THR A 238 -15.89 -5.99 16.17
N GLY A 239 -16.93 -6.00 15.34
CA GLY A 239 -16.79 -6.24 13.89
C GLY A 239 -17.28 -7.62 13.44
N HIS A 240 -16.95 -7.97 12.21
CA HIS A 240 -17.38 -9.24 11.60
C HIS A 240 -16.39 -10.36 11.91
N SER A 241 -16.88 -11.59 12.02
CA SER A 241 -16.06 -12.79 12.24
C SER A 241 -15.14 -13.13 11.07
N SER A 242 -15.39 -12.56 9.89
CA SER A 242 -14.53 -12.69 8.72
C SER A 242 -14.54 -11.43 7.88
N SER A 243 -13.43 -11.16 7.20
CA SER A 243 -13.33 -10.00 6.30
C SER A 243 -14.38 -10.06 5.18
N PRO A 244 -14.99 -8.94 4.73
CA PRO A 244 -15.91 -8.97 3.60
C PRO A 244 -15.22 -9.05 2.22
N PHE A 245 -13.88 -9.02 2.17
CA PHE A 245 -13.07 -9.07 0.95
C PHE A 245 -11.85 -9.98 1.15
N PHE A 246 -11.27 -10.43 0.04
CA PHE A 246 -10.01 -11.17 0.06
C PHE A 246 -8.86 -10.19 -0.12
N SER A 247 -7.90 -10.18 0.80
CA SER A 247 -6.76 -9.26 0.76
C SER A 247 -5.48 -9.96 0.35
N ILE A 248 -4.61 -9.23 -0.33
CA ILE A 248 -3.31 -9.68 -0.80
C ILE A 248 -2.28 -8.59 -0.52
N TRP A 249 -1.01 -8.96 -0.41
CA TRP A 249 0.05 -7.96 -0.34
C TRP A 249 0.42 -7.49 -1.73
N TYR A 250 0.55 -6.18 -1.88
CA TYR A 250 1.15 -5.50 -3.02
C TYR A 250 2.55 -5.09 -2.58
N ILE A 251 3.59 -5.56 -3.26
CA ILE A 251 4.97 -5.51 -2.76
C ILE A 251 5.89 -4.91 -3.81
N HIS A 252 6.73 -3.96 -3.39
CA HIS A 252 7.80 -3.42 -4.21
C HIS A 252 9.02 -3.15 -3.32
N MET A 253 10.18 -3.70 -3.70
CA MET A 253 11.41 -3.62 -2.91
C MET A 253 12.44 -2.65 -3.52
N ALA A 254 11.97 -1.52 -4.03
CA ALA A 254 12.81 -0.51 -4.68
C ALA A 254 13.69 -1.15 -5.80
N ASN A 255 15.00 -0.89 -5.77
CA ASN A 255 15.95 -1.45 -6.72
C ASN A 255 16.14 -2.97 -6.59
N ASP A 256 15.70 -3.57 -5.48
CA ASP A 256 15.88 -4.97 -5.16
C ASP A 256 14.67 -5.86 -5.51
N THR A 257 13.58 -5.29 -6.02
CA THR A 257 12.32 -6.00 -6.33
C THR A 257 12.56 -7.30 -7.11
N LYS A 258 13.27 -7.24 -8.23
CA LYS A 258 13.59 -8.43 -9.06
C LYS A 258 14.39 -9.48 -8.29
N ARG A 259 15.38 -9.05 -7.50
CA ARG A 259 16.26 -9.95 -6.72
C ARG A 259 15.49 -10.62 -5.58
N VAL A 260 14.68 -9.85 -4.85
CA VAL A 260 13.85 -10.36 -3.75
C VAL A 260 12.83 -11.35 -4.28
N LEU A 261 12.09 -10.98 -5.32
CA LEU A 261 11.08 -11.85 -5.95
C LEU A 261 11.69 -13.16 -6.44
N ALA A 262 12.80 -13.11 -7.19
CA ALA A 262 13.44 -14.32 -7.72
C ALA A 262 13.99 -15.24 -6.61
N TRP A 263 14.50 -14.67 -5.51
CA TRP A 263 14.96 -15.45 -4.37
C TRP A 263 13.77 -16.10 -3.62
N TRP A 264 12.71 -15.33 -3.41
CA TRP A 264 11.55 -15.80 -2.66
C TRP A 264 10.78 -16.87 -3.43
N ASP A 265 10.61 -16.72 -4.74
CA ASP A 265 10.01 -17.74 -5.61
C ASP A 265 10.75 -19.09 -5.51
N LYS A 266 12.10 -19.07 -5.51
CA LYS A 266 12.93 -20.26 -5.28
C LYS A 266 12.79 -20.85 -3.88
N LEU A 267 12.52 -20.01 -2.88
CA LEU A 267 12.29 -20.49 -1.52
C LEU A 267 10.94 -21.22 -1.42
N LEU A 268 9.90 -20.68 -2.07
CA LEU A 268 8.57 -21.29 -2.07
C LEU A 268 8.54 -22.62 -2.84
N SER A 269 9.21 -22.70 -3.99
CA SER A 269 9.26 -23.94 -4.78
C SER A 269 9.94 -25.10 -4.06
N LYS A 270 10.89 -24.82 -3.15
CA LYS A 270 11.56 -25.85 -2.33
C LYS A 270 10.72 -26.37 -1.18
N LYS A 271 9.80 -25.57 -0.63
CA LYS A 271 9.03 -25.93 0.56
C LYS A 271 7.81 -26.82 0.26
N GLY A 272 7.49 -27.07 -1.01
CA GLY A 272 6.40 -27.95 -1.44
C GLY A 272 5.01 -27.34 -1.21
N THR A 273 4.63 -27.15 0.05
CA THR A 273 3.40 -26.47 0.47
C THR A 273 3.73 -25.12 1.11
N SER A 274 3.26 -24.04 0.51
CA SER A 274 3.35 -22.69 1.08
C SER A 274 1.97 -22.18 1.49
N SER A 275 1.91 -21.39 2.57
CA SER A 275 0.74 -20.60 2.97
C SER A 275 0.40 -19.50 1.96
N ALA A 276 1.26 -19.21 0.99
CA ALA A 276 1.05 -18.15 0.02
C ALA A 276 1.67 -18.45 -1.36
N ARG A 277 1.22 -17.71 -2.37
CA ARG A 277 1.73 -17.75 -3.74
C ARG A 277 2.22 -16.37 -4.14
N LEU A 278 3.33 -16.33 -4.89
CA LEU A 278 3.83 -15.11 -5.49
C LEU A 278 3.32 -15.01 -6.92
N LEU A 279 2.77 -13.86 -7.28
CA LEU A 279 2.35 -13.54 -8.64
C LEU A 279 3.04 -12.24 -9.07
N ARG A 280 3.46 -12.17 -10.32
CA ARG A 280 4.39 -11.17 -10.85
C ARG A 280 3.69 -10.01 -11.54
N SER A 281 2.42 -10.19 -11.92
CA SER A 281 1.67 -9.19 -12.68
C SER A 281 0.17 -9.25 -12.38
N VAL A 282 -0.53 -8.18 -12.78
CA VAL A 282 -2.00 -8.15 -12.74
C VAL A 282 -2.61 -9.20 -13.67
N SER A 283 -1.99 -9.50 -14.81
CA SER A 283 -2.43 -10.56 -15.71
C SER A 283 -2.38 -11.92 -15.03
N GLU A 284 -1.30 -12.22 -14.31
CA GLU A 284 -1.17 -13.50 -13.59
C GLU A 284 -2.19 -13.62 -12.44
N LEU A 285 -2.51 -12.50 -11.77
CA LEU A 285 -3.61 -12.43 -10.80
C LEU A 285 -4.97 -12.78 -11.44
N GLN A 286 -5.23 -12.31 -12.67
CA GLN A 286 -6.47 -12.58 -13.40
C GLN A 286 -6.54 -14.03 -13.88
N GLU A 287 -5.46 -14.54 -14.47
CA GLU A 287 -5.33 -15.92 -14.93
C GLU A 287 -5.48 -16.93 -13.79
N SER A 288 -4.91 -16.60 -12.63
CA SER A 288 -5.02 -17.40 -11.40
C SER A 288 -6.36 -17.26 -10.66
N GLN A 289 -7.31 -16.48 -11.20
CA GLN A 289 -8.61 -16.16 -10.59
C GLN A 289 -8.50 -15.57 -9.17
N CYS A 290 -7.37 -14.93 -8.86
CA CYS A 290 -7.10 -14.31 -7.56
C CYS A 290 -7.72 -12.92 -7.43
N VAL A 291 -8.25 -12.36 -8.51
CA VAL A 291 -8.96 -11.08 -8.55
C VAL A 291 -10.34 -11.24 -9.19
N PRO A 292 -11.34 -10.44 -8.79
CA PRO A 292 -12.63 -10.47 -9.46
C PRO A 292 -12.50 -10.00 -10.91
N THR A 293 -12.83 -10.86 -11.87
CA THR A 293 -12.86 -10.53 -13.31
C THR A 293 -14.21 -10.00 -13.77
N GLY A 294 -15.28 -10.27 -13.00
CA GLY A 294 -16.65 -9.86 -13.31
C GLY A 294 -17.11 -8.59 -12.57
N LYS A 295 -18.11 -7.91 -13.15
CA LYS A 295 -18.84 -6.85 -12.44
C LYS A 295 -19.51 -7.43 -11.20
N ARG A 296 -19.25 -6.84 -10.03
CA ARG A 296 -19.92 -7.24 -8.79
C ARG A 296 -21.44 -7.05 -8.95
N PRO A 297 -22.26 -8.09 -8.73
CA PRO A 297 -23.71 -7.95 -8.80
C PRO A 297 -24.20 -6.92 -7.79
N ASN A 298 -25.24 -6.16 -8.14
CA ASN A 298 -25.82 -5.15 -7.26
C ASN A 298 -26.48 -5.81 -6.01
N PRO A 299 -26.78 -5.06 -4.94
CA PRO A 299 -27.31 -5.64 -3.69
C PRO A 299 -28.57 -6.48 -3.87
N LYS A 300 -29.47 -6.10 -4.79
CA LYS A 300 -30.70 -6.86 -5.09
C LYS A 300 -30.37 -8.20 -5.75
N GLN A 301 -29.47 -8.20 -6.74
CA GLN A 301 -28.99 -9.41 -7.40
C GLN A 301 -28.32 -10.36 -6.40
N ARG A 302 -27.44 -9.85 -5.53
CA ARG A 302 -26.82 -10.68 -4.48
C ARG A 302 -27.83 -11.26 -3.50
N LYS A 303 -28.86 -10.50 -3.12
CA LYS A 303 -29.94 -10.99 -2.25
C LYS A 303 -30.73 -12.11 -2.94
N LYS A 304 -31.00 -11.97 -4.25
CA LYS A 304 -31.65 -13.02 -5.06
C LYS A 304 -30.78 -14.29 -5.12
N MET A 305 -29.50 -14.15 -5.48
CA MET A 305 -28.57 -15.28 -5.55
C MET A 305 -28.41 -16.01 -4.21
N ARG A 306 -28.41 -15.29 -3.07
CA ARG A 306 -28.38 -15.92 -1.74
C ARG A 306 -29.65 -16.72 -1.44
N LYS A 307 -30.82 -16.22 -1.86
CA LYS A 307 -32.07 -16.95 -1.70
C LYS A 307 -32.11 -18.21 -2.57
N GLU A 308 -31.62 -18.11 -3.80
CA GLU A 308 -31.52 -19.24 -4.74
C GLU A 308 -30.54 -20.31 -4.23
N ALA A 309 -29.38 -19.90 -3.67
CA ALA A 309 -28.37 -20.82 -3.14
C ALA A 309 -28.78 -21.52 -1.83
N CYS A 310 -29.66 -20.93 -1.01
CA CYS A 310 -30.20 -21.57 0.19
C CYS A 310 -31.45 -22.42 -0.07
N ALA A 311 -31.97 -22.43 -1.31
CA ALA A 311 -33.14 -23.22 -1.70
C ALA A 311 -32.77 -24.61 -2.27
N ILE A 312 -31.47 -24.92 -2.31
CA ILE A 312 -30.87 -26.21 -2.70
C ILE A 312 -30.38 -26.88 -1.41
#